data_AF-A0A0G0D977-F1
#
_entry.id   AF-A0A0G0D977-F1
#
_cell.length_a   1.000
_cell.length_b   1.000
_cell.length_c   1.000
_cell.angle_alpha   90.00
_cell.angle_beta   90.00
_cell.angle_gamma   90.00
#
_symmetry.space_group_name_H-M   'P 1'
#
loop_
_entity.id
_entity.type
_entity.pdbx_description
1 polymer ?
#
loop_
_entity_poly.entity_id
_entity_poly.type
_entity_poly.pdbx_seq_one_letter_code
_entity_poly.pdbx_strand_id
1 'polypeptide(L)'
;MKFFKHWKNGFTMVETLVAIAVLGIFFASIASILHMILQNVGESRVRIVALALAQSKMETIRNLPYANVGTVGGIPSGPIDPSETVTINNLPFTITTSIIYIDDPFDNLAPTDSVNTDYKRVRIEITWNGVYPSRIPVSLVTNFVPKGIETISGGGTLFLSVFDSQGQSVPNATVKIDNVNVTPNIHLQTLSDAFGLVVLPGAPACLACYEISITKQNFSTDKTYTTAQVANPLHPLLSVFAGQITQDSFAIDSVSGLSITSYGGQELGYPLIANVRFTLQGSKIIGNDTNDEPVHKYSYTTNTGGGYVSIPGLEWDIYTLDFSDSYHNLAGSNPLNPIAIAPGSNLSMSIVAVPKTNTSLLVAVKNSSGELQASASANLVSTPSADLTKYTSASGSADFGQVFFGGLLPGFYDLKINISGYQEATASLNISGIRQETVTLNPIQ
;
A
#
# COMPACT_ATOMS: atom_id res chain seq x y z
N MET A 1 57.00 88.14 -17.91
CA MET A 1 56.92 87.13 -16.83
C MET A 1 55.47 87.04 -16.36
N LYS A 2 54.69 86.09 -16.89
CA LYS A 2 53.34 85.74 -16.41
C LYS A 2 53.33 84.23 -16.22
N PHE A 3 53.49 83.78 -14.97
CA PHE A 3 53.37 82.38 -14.61
C PHE A 3 51.91 81.96 -14.75
N PHE A 4 51.57 81.21 -15.81
CA PHE A 4 50.33 80.46 -15.86
C PHE A 4 50.47 79.28 -14.90
N LYS A 5 49.94 79.46 -13.70
CA LYS A 5 49.79 78.42 -12.68
C LYS A 5 48.82 77.36 -13.24
N HIS A 6 49.35 76.23 -13.72
CA HIS A 6 48.53 75.03 -13.94
C HIS A 6 48.04 74.56 -12.57
N TRP A 7 46.76 74.79 -12.29
CA TRP A 7 46.10 74.08 -11.22
C TRP A 7 46.02 72.62 -11.67
N LYS A 8 46.89 71.76 -11.13
CA LYS A 8 46.64 70.33 -11.16
C LYS A 8 45.40 70.11 -10.29
N ASN A 9 44.22 70.10 -10.90
CA ASN A 9 43.01 69.70 -10.21
C ASN A 9 43.25 68.27 -9.72
N GLY A 10 43.39 68.10 -8.41
CA GLY A 10 43.47 66.78 -7.80
C GLY A 10 42.18 66.02 -8.05
N PHE A 11 42.27 64.69 -8.16
CA PHE A 11 41.10 63.85 -8.26
C PHE A 11 40.16 64.08 -7.08
N THR A 12 38.86 64.16 -7.34
CA THR A 12 37.87 64.21 -6.26
C THR A 12 37.81 62.85 -5.56
N MET A 13 37.53 62.83 -4.24
CA MET A 13 37.39 61.57 -3.50
C MET A 13 36.34 60.64 -4.14
N VAL A 14 35.31 61.22 -4.76
CA VAL A 14 34.25 60.49 -5.47
C VAL A 14 34.79 59.81 -6.72
N GLU A 15 35.59 60.47 -7.55
CA GLU A 15 36.20 59.86 -8.74
C GLU A 15 37.17 58.72 -8.37
N THR A 16 37.98 58.87 -7.31
CA THR A 16 38.84 57.78 -6.86
C THR A 16 38.03 56.58 -6.37
N LEU A 17 36.90 56.81 -5.71
CA LEU A 17 36.04 55.75 -5.20
C LEU A 17 35.34 55.01 -6.36
N VAL A 18 34.86 55.75 -7.37
CA VAL A 18 34.28 55.17 -8.59
C VAL A 18 35.33 54.38 -9.36
N ALA A 19 36.55 54.91 -9.52
CA ALA A 19 37.63 54.21 -10.22
C ALA A 19 38.01 52.89 -9.52
N ILE A 20 38.11 52.90 -8.18
CA ILE A 20 38.36 51.68 -7.38
C ILE A 20 37.19 50.70 -7.50
N ALA A 21 35.94 51.16 -7.49
CA ALA A 21 34.77 50.30 -7.64
C ALA A 21 34.74 49.62 -9.02
N VAL A 22 34.97 50.37 -10.11
CA VAL A 22 35.02 49.83 -11.47
C VAL A 22 36.17 48.84 -11.61
N LEU A 23 37.35 49.17 -11.09
CA LEU A 23 38.51 48.28 -11.10
C LEU A 23 38.24 47.00 -10.27
N GLY A 24 37.56 47.12 -9.14
CA GLY A 24 37.13 46.00 -8.30
C GLY A 24 36.18 45.06 -9.02
N ILE A 25 35.16 45.59 -9.72
CA ILE A 25 34.24 44.79 -10.53
C ILE A 25 34.98 44.08 -11.67
N PHE A 26 35.94 44.75 -12.30
CA PHE A 26 36.77 44.18 -13.36
C PHE A 26 37.59 42.98 -12.87
N PHE A 27 38.30 43.13 -11.76
CA PHE A 27 39.08 42.02 -11.18
C PHE A 27 38.19 40.89 -10.65
N ALA A 28 37.05 41.21 -10.02
CA ALA A 28 36.10 40.20 -9.58
C ALA A 28 35.54 39.37 -10.75
N SER A 29 35.25 40.03 -11.89
CA SER A 29 34.78 39.36 -13.11
C SER A 29 35.85 38.42 -13.67
N ILE A 30 37.11 38.85 -13.75
CA ILE A 30 38.22 38.01 -14.20
C ILE A 30 38.42 36.81 -13.26
N ALA A 31 38.39 37.03 -11.95
CA ALA A 31 38.55 35.97 -10.97
C ALA A 31 37.41 34.93 -11.07
N SER A 32 36.18 35.39 -11.28
CA SER A 32 35.00 34.54 -11.50
C SER A 32 35.15 33.69 -12.78
N ILE A 33 35.57 34.31 -13.89
CA ILE A 33 35.82 33.59 -15.15
C ILE A 33 36.91 32.55 -14.98
N LEU A 34 38.03 32.91 -14.33
CA LEU A 34 39.12 31.97 -14.08
C LEU A 34 38.67 30.78 -13.22
N HIS A 35 37.89 31.05 -12.16
CA HIS A 35 37.31 30.00 -11.33
C HIS A 35 36.41 29.08 -12.15
N MET A 36 35.52 29.63 -12.98
CA MET A 36 34.63 28.86 -13.85
C MET A 36 35.39 28.00 -14.87
N ILE A 37 36.47 28.53 -15.46
CA ILE A 37 37.33 27.76 -16.38
C ILE A 37 37.98 26.58 -15.63
N LEU A 38 38.54 26.82 -14.45
CA LEU A 38 39.19 25.77 -13.65
C LEU A 38 38.17 24.70 -13.22
N GLN A 39 36.97 25.09 -12.82
CA GLN A 39 35.86 24.18 -12.51
C GLN A 39 35.50 23.33 -13.72
N ASN A 40 35.27 23.94 -14.88
CA ASN A 40 34.91 23.22 -16.11
C ASN A 40 36.01 22.25 -16.57
N VAL A 41 37.29 22.63 -16.45
CA VAL A 41 38.41 21.75 -16.79
C VAL A 41 38.48 20.57 -15.81
N GLY A 42 38.27 20.82 -14.51
CA GLY A 42 38.20 19.77 -13.48
C GLY A 42 37.07 18.78 -13.74
N GLU A 43 35.84 19.28 -13.92
CA GLU A 43 34.65 18.48 -14.25
C GLU A 43 34.87 17.65 -15.53
N SER A 44 35.42 18.27 -16.58
CA SER A 44 35.70 17.57 -17.86
C SER A 44 36.71 16.45 -17.69
N ARG A 45 37.80 16.66 -16.94
CA ARG A 45 38.81 15.63 -16.67
C ARG A 45 38.24 14.43 -15.93
N VAL A 46 37.45 14.67 -14.87
CA VAL A 46 36.83 13.59 -14.10
C VAL A 46 35.80 12.84 -14.96
N ARG A 47 35.05 13.55 -15.80
CA ARG A 47 34.08 12.96 -16.72
C ARG A 47 34.71 12.05 -17.77
N ILE A 48 35.91 12.37 -18.28
CA ILE A 48 36.65 11.50 -19.21
C ILE A 48 37.03 10.18 -18.52
N VAL A 49 37.44 10.23 -17.24
CA VAL A 49 37.74 9.04 -16.44
C VAL A 49 36.47 8.19 -16.24
N ALA A 50 35.34 8.84 -15.90
CA ALA A 50 34.05 8.16 -15.80
C ALA A 50 33.63 7.51 -17.13
N LEU A 51 33.82 8.17 -18.28
CA LEU A 51 33.53 7.58 -19.58
C LEU A 51 34.39 6.35 -19.88
N ALA A 52 35.69 6.41 -19.57
CA ALA A 52 36.59 5.27 -19.73
C ALA A 52 36.19 4.09 -18.84
N LEU A 53 35.76 4.35 -17.59
CA LEU A 53 35.19 3.33 -16.70
C LEU A 53 33.92 2.71 -17.28
N ALA A 54 32.99 3.53 -17.79
CA ALA A 54 31.75 3.05 -18.37
C ALA A 54 32.01 2.17 -19.60
N GLN A 55 32.95 2.57 -20.46
CA GLN A 55 33.38 1.79 -21.62
C GLN A 55 34.02 0.46 -21.19
N SER A 56 34.94 0.49 -20.22
CA SER A 56 35.58 -0.72 -19.69
C SER A 56 34.55 -1.71 -19.14
N LYS A 57 33.57 -1.22 -18.36
CA LYS A 57 32.48 -2.04 -17.85
C LYS A 57 31.60 -2.58 -18.99
N MET A 58 31.29 -1.77 -20.01
CA MET A 58 30.53 -2.21 -21.17
C MET A 58 31.23 -3.32 -21.96
N GLU A 59 32.55 -3.22 -22.18
CA GLU A 59 33.32 -4.27 -22.84
C GLU A 59 33.42 -5.54 -21.99
N THR A 60 33.48 -5.41 -20.66
CA THR A 60 33.41 -6.56 -19.75
C THR A 60 32.10 -7.32 -19.92
N ILE A 61 30.96 -6.59 -19.96
CA ILE A 61 29.65 -7.20 -20.20
C ILE A 61 29.58 -7.78 -21.62
N ARG A 62 30.18 -7.12 -22.61
CA ARG A 62 30.19 -7.59 -23.99
C ARG A 62 30.92 -8.91 -24.21
N ASN A 63 31.90 -9.21 -23.36
CA ASN A 63 32.63 -10.46 -23.39
C ASN A 63 31.93 -11.62 -22.65
N LEU A 64 30.77 -11.39 -22.02
CA LEU A 64 29.99 -12.44 -21.38
C LEU A 64 29.16 -13.23 -22.40
N PRO A 65 28.92 -14.54 -22.18
CA PRO A 65 27.86 -15.26 -22.86
C PRO A 65 26.52 -14.57 -22.65
N TYR A 66 25.67 -14.52 -23.68
CA TYR A 66 24.35 -13.87 -23.61
C TYR A 66 23.50 -14.32 -22.40
N ALA A 67 23.53 -15.62 -22.08
CA ALA A 67 22.85 -16.18 -20.91
C ALA A 67 23.29 -15.54 -19.59
N ASN A 68 24.57 -15.14 -19.47
CA ASN A 68 25.16 -14.54 -18.29
C ASN A 68 25.07 -13.00 -18.29
N VAL A 69 24.52 -12.37 -19.33
CA VAL A 69 24.25 -10.92 -19.31
C VAL A 69 23.04 -10.69 -18.43
N GLY A 70 23.26 -10.40 -17.16
CA GLY A 70 22.23 -10.23 -16.13
C GLY A 70 22.85 -9.79 -14.83
N THR A 71 22.04 -9.25 -13.92
CA THR A 71 22.51 -8.76 -12.62
C THR A 71 22.29 -9.79 -11.52
N VAL A 72 23.11 -9.73 -10.47
CA VAL A 72 22.86 -10.44 -9.22
C VAL A 72 21.55 -9.90 -8.63
N GLY A 73 20.64 -10.78 -8.21
CA GLY A 73 19.33 -10.39 -7.68
C GLY A 73 18.31 -9.95 -8.73
N GLY A 74 18.68 -9.85 -10.01
CA GLY A 74 17.81 -9.33 -11.07
C GLY A 74 17.16 -10.40 -11.95
N ILE A 75 16.29 -9.93 -12.84
CA ILE A 75 15.72 -10.67 -13.96
C ILE A 75 16.00 -9.82 -15.21
N PRO A 76 16.94 -10.21 -16.11
CA PRO A 76 17.69 -11.46 -16.13
C PRO A 76 18.71 -11.59 -14.99
N SER A 77 18.82 -12.81 -14.46
CA SER A 77 19.84 -13.16 -13.45
C SER A 77 21.21 -13.31 -14.09
N GLY A 78 22.27 -12.83 -13.42
CA GLY A 78 23.65 -13.02 -13.87
C GLY A 78 24.68 -12.63 -12.82
N PRO A 79 25.98 -12.63 -13.17
CA PRO A 79 27.08 -12.41 -12.24
C PRO A 79 27.42 -10.92 -12.05
N ILE A 80 26.70 -9.99 -12.69
CA ILE A 80 27.05 -8.57 -12.65
C ILE A 80 26.43 -7.92 -11.42
N ASP A 81 27.24 -7.28 -10.58
CA ASP A 81 26.70 -6.49 -9.48
C ASP A 81 25.92 -5.26 -10.01
N PRO A 82 24.69 -5.02 -9.53
CA PRO A 82 23.88 -3.87 -9.97
C PRO A 82 24.47 -2.53 -9.50
N SER A 83 25.28 -2.53 -8.44
CA SER A 83 26.03 -1.36 -8.00
C SER A 83 27.39 -1.76 -7.43
N GLU A 84 28.44 -1.06 -7.85
CA GLU A 84 29.79 -1.20 -7.31
C GLU A 84 30.47 0.16 -7.20
N THR A 85 31.48 0.27 -6.33
CA THR A 85 32.28 1.50 -6.19
C THR A 85 33.73 1.23 -6.56
N VAL A 86 34.24 2.00 -7.52
CA VAL A 86 35.64 1.92 -7.97
C VAL A 86 36.34 3.23 -7.62
N THR A 87 37.50 3.17 -6.98
CA THR A 87 38.28 4.36 -6.62
C THR A 87 39.43 4.56 -7.58
N ILE A 88 39.49 5.73 -8.24
CA ILE A 88 40.61 6.14 -9.11
C ILE A 88 41.17 7.45 -8.59
N ASN A 89 42.48 7.52 -8.37
CA ASN A 89 43.16 8.72 -7.85
C ASN A 89 42.51 9.28 -6.57
N ASN A 90 42.13 8.38 -5.65
CA ASN A 90 41.45 8.71 -4.38
C ASN A 90 40.07 9.37 -4.55
N LEU A 91 39.45 9.24 -5.73
CA LEU A 91 38.09 9.67 -6.03
C LEU A 91 37.20 8.42 -6.24
N PRO A 92 36.16 8.22 -5.41
CA PRO A 92 35.23 7.11 -5.58
C PRO A 92 34.21 7.41 -6.70
N PHE A 93 34.06 6.45 -7.60
CA PHE A 93 33.03 6.41 -8.63
C PHE A 93 32.04 5.30 -8.31
N THR A 94 30.76 5.62 -8.28
CA THR A 94 29.68 4.63 -8.15
C THR A 94 29.22 4.26 -9.55
N ILE A 95 29.35 2.98 -9.89
CA ILE A 95 28.89 2.38 -11.14
C ILE A 95 27.57 1.68 -10.84
N THR A 96 26.51 2.07 -11.53
CA THR A 96 25.20 1.43 -11.47
C THR A 96 24.92 0.75 -12.80
N THR A 97 24.67 -0.55 -12.78
CA THR A 97 24.36 -1.35 -13.98
C THR A 97 22.92 -1.85 -13.91
N SER A 98 22.12 -1.52 -14.92
CA SER A 98 20.77 -2.04 -15.11
C SER A 98 20.74 -2.90 -16.36
N ILE A 99 20.16 -4.09 -16.24
CA ILE A 99 19.98 -5.05 -17.33
C ILE A 99 18.55 -5.54 -17.27
N ILE A 100 17.81 -5.38 -18.36
CA ILE A 100 16.41 -5.81 -18.48
C ILE A 100 16.20 -6.55 -19.79
N TYR A 101 15.28 -7.50 -19.80
CA TYR A 101 14.71 -7.99 -21.05
C TYR A 101 13.85 -6.90 -21.69
N ILE A 102 13.82 -6.88 -23.02
CA ILE A 102 12.95 -6.04 -23.83
C ILE A 102 12.09 -6.96 -24.69
N ASP A 103 10.80 -6.64 -24.67
CA ASP A 103 9.73 -7.17 -25.52
C ASP A 103 9.54 -6.18 -26.68
N ASP A 104 9.88 -6.58 -27.91
CA ASP A 104 9.84 -5.74 -29.10
C ASP A 104 8.46 -5.81 -29.77
N PRO A 105 7.77 -4.68 -30.02
CA PRO A 105 6.42 -4.71 -30.61
C PRO A 105 6.30 -5.36 -32.01
N PHE A 106 7.41 -5.77 -32.63
CA PHE A 106 7.46 -6.35 -33.96
C PHE A 106 6.64 -7.64 -34.10
N ASP A 107 6.56 -8.47 -33.06
CA ASP A 107 5.81 -9.74 -33.04
C ASP A 107 4.74 -9.80 -31.93
N ASN A 108 4.21 -8.62 -31.60
CA ASN A 108 3.27 -8.30 -30.52
C ASN A 108 3.98 -8.03 -29.20
N LEU A 109 3.23 -8.02 -28.10
CA LEU A 109 3.75 -7.81 -26.74
C LEU A 109 3.05 -8.79 -25.81
N ALA A 110 3.61 -9.02 -24.63
CA ALA A 110 2.94 -9.75 -23.56
C ALA A 110 1.57 -9.11 -23.21
N PRO A 111 0.54 -9.92 -22.91
CA PRO A 111 0.58 -11.37 -22.78
C PRO A 111 0.29 -12.13 -24.09
N THR A 112 0.16 -11.42 -25.22
CA THR A 112 -0.14 -12.05 -26.52
C THR A 112 1.06 -12.82 -27.04
N ASP A 113 2.26 -12.24 -26.91
CA ASP A 113 3.50 -12.96 -27.12
C ASP A 113 3.96 -13.65 -25.82
N SER A 114 4.27 -14.95 -25.94
CA SER A 114 4.71 -15.82 -24.85
C SER A 114 6.24 -15.98 -24.79
N VAL A 115 6.96 -15.51 -25.82
CA VAL A 115 8.42 -15.56 -25.90
C VAL A 115 8.98 -14.13 -25.98
N ASN A 116 8.51 -13.28 -25.08
CA ASN A 116 8.75 -11.84 -25.04
C ASN A 116 10.13 -11.41 -24.52
N THR A 117 11.18 -12.14 -24.93
CA THR A 117 12.57 -11.99 -24.49
C THR A 117 13.50 -11.69 -25.68
N ASP A 118 13.09 -10.79 -26.58
CA ASP A 118 13.79 -10.49 -27.84
C ASP A 118 15.28 -10.19 -27.64
N TYR A 119 15.56 -9.27 -26.71
CA TYR A 119 16.93 -8.86 -26.40
C TYR A 119 17.04 -8.31 -24.99
N LYS A 120 18.28 -8.12 -24.55
CA LYS A 120 18.59 -7.48 -23.26
C LYS A 120 19.10 -6.07 -23.50
N ARG A 121 18.59 -5.09 -22.75
CA ARG A 121 19.14 -3.73 -22.75
C ARG A 121 19.99 -3.54 -21.52
N VAL A 122 21.25 -3.17 -21.74
CA VAL A 122 22.21 -2.87 -20.69
C VAL A 122 22.40 -1.36 -20.63
N ARG A 123 22.22 -0.78 -19.44
CA ARG A 123 22.53 0.62 -19.13
C ARG A 123 23.54 0.67 -18.00
N ILE A 124 24.63 1.39 -18.22
CA ILE A 124 25.68 1.65 -17.23
C ILE A 124 25.66 3.14 -16.93
N GLU A 125 25.49 3.51 -15.67
CA GLU A 125 25.57 4.88 -15.19
C GLU A 125 26.72 5.04 -14.20
N ILE A 126 27.50 6.09 -14.37
CA ILE A 126 28.60 6.42 -13.46
C ILE A 126 28.37 7.79 -12.85
N THR A 127 28.38 7.82 -11.52
CA THR A 127 28.33 9.02 -10.69
C THR A 127 29.56 9.09 -9.80
N TRP A 128 29.90 10.30 -9.36
CA TRP A 128 31.04 10.52 -8.46
C TRP A 128 30.82 11.77 -7.63
N ASN A 129 31.44 11.77 -6.46
CA ASN A 129 31.44 12.92 -5.54
C ASN A 129 32.76 13.68 -5.64
N GLY A 130 33.05 14.56 -4.68
CA GLY A 130 34.33 15.28 -4.57
C GLY A 130 34.23 16.76 -4.95
N VAL A 131 35.38 17.36 -5.30
CA VAL A 131 35.47 18.80 -5.63
C VAL A 131 34.69 19.15 -6.89
N TYR A 132 34.59 18.20 -7.83
CA TYR A 132 33.88 18.34 -9.10
C TYR A 132 32.80 17.24 -9.21
N PRO A 133 31.71 17.30 -8.41
CA PRO A 133 30.74 16.21 -8.33
C PRO A 133 29.94 16.06 -9.62
N SER A 134 29.50 14.83 -9.91
CA SER A 134 28.64 14.58 -11.07
C SER A 134 27.26 15.21 -10.87
N ARG A 135 26.88 16.15 -11.73
CA ARG A 135 25.49 16.68 -11.79
C ARG A 135 24.59 15.83 -12.70
N ILE A 136 25.19 15.31 -13.77
CA ILE A 136 24.55 14.39 -14.72
C ILE A 136 25.48 13.18 -14.81
N PRO A 137 24.97 11.96 -14.60
CA PRO A 137 25.79 10.75 -14.73
C PRO A 137 26.35 10.63 -16.15
N VAL A 138 27.49 9.96 -16.27
CA VAL A 138 27.89 9.41 -17.58
C VAL A 138 27.12 8.12 -17.77
N SER A 139 26.33 8.04 -18.85
CA SER A 139 25.51 6.87 -19.17
C SER A 139 25.92 6.27 -20.51
N LEU A 140 26.05 4.95 -20.56
CA LEU A 140 26.16 4.17 -21.81
C LEU A 140 25.01 3.17 -21.87
N VAL A 141 24.43 2.99 -23.05
CA VAL A 141 23.33 2.05 -23.29
C VAL A 141 23.64 1.23 -24.53
N THR A 142 23.40 -0.08 -24.48
CA THR A 142 23.49 -0.95 -25.65
C THR A 142 22.51 -2.13 -25.53
N ASN A 143 22.17 -2.72 -26.67
CA ASN A 143 21.31 -3.90 -26.73
C ASN A 143 22.18 -5.14 -27.01
N PHE A 144 21.86 -6.23 -26.33
CA PHE A 144 22.46 -7.55 -26.49
C PHE A 144 21.40 -8.49 -27.04
N VAL A 145 21.66 -9.08 -28.21
CA VAL A 145 20.73 -9.98 -28.90
C VAL A 145 21.25 -11.41 -28.78
N PRO A 146 20.39 -12.42 -28.54
CA PRO A 146 20.80 -13.81 -28.58
C PRO A 146 21.30 -14.22 -29.97
N LYS A 147 22.05 -15.32 -30.06
CA LYS A 147 22.39 -15.90 -31.36
C LYS A 147 21.17 -16.66 -31.90
N GLY A 148 20.55 -16.18 -32.97
CA GLY A 148 19.41 -16.85 -33.62
C GLY A 148 18.10 -16.09 -33.39
N ILE A 149 16.99 -16.84 -33.34
CA ILE A 149 15.63 -16.36 -33.03
C ILE A 149 15.48 -16.26 -31.50
N GLU A 150 14.54 -15.46 -30.97
CA GLU A 150 14.21 -15.48 -29.54
C GLU A 150 13.94 -16.91 -29.06
N THR A 151 14.30 -17.16 -27.80
CA THR A 151 14.22 -18.51 -27.23
C THR A 151 13.61 -18.45 -25.85
N ILE A 152 12.95 -19.52 -25.46
CA ILE A 152 12.53 -19.75 -24.06
C ILE A 152 13.72 -19.95 -23.10
N SER A 153 14.97 -19.93 -23.62
CA SER A 153 16.20 -20.01 -22.83
C SER A 153 16.41 -18.70 -22.08
N GLY A 154 15.70 -18.59 -20.96
CA GLY A 154 15.66 -17.42 -20.10
C GLY A 154 14.65 -17.61 -18.96
N GLY A 155 13.63 -18.45 -19.17
CA GLY A 155 12.61 -18.74 -18.18
C GLY A 155 11.21 -18.52 -18.74
N GLY A 156 10.26 -18.23 -17.86
CA GLY A 156 8.91 -17.78 -18.23
C GLY A 156 8.75 -16.28 -18.00
N THR A 157 7.51 -15.80 -18.04
CA THR A 157 7.19 -14.39 -17.86
C THR A 157 6.32 -14.22 -16.64
N LEU A 158 6.76 -13.40 -15.69
CA LEU A 158 5.89 -12.91 -14.63
C LEU A 158 5.13 -11.70 -15.15
N PHE A 159 3.81 -11.80 -15.21
CA PHE A 159 2.91 -10.74 -15.62
C PHE A 159 2.04 -10.34 -14.42
N LEU A 160 2.43 -9.27 -13.73
CA LEU A 160 1.79 -8.84 -12.49
C LEU A 160 0.93 -7.60 -12.76
N SER A 161 -0.31 -7.61 -12.29
CA SER A 161 -1.21 -6.45 -12.36
C SER A 161 -1.49 -5.90 -10.97
N VAL A 162 -1.43 -4.59 -10.82
CA VAL A 162 -1.73 -3.86 -9.58
C VAL A 162 -2.89 -2.91 -9.83
N PHE A 163 -3.97 -3.09 -9.07
CA PHE A 163 -5.21 -2.34 -9.23
C PHE A 163 -5.84 -1.97 -7.88
N ASP A 164 -6.76 -1.00 -7.89
CA ASP A 164 -7.47 -0.52 -6.71
C ASP A 164 -8.82 -1.22 -6.48
N SER A 165 -9.56 -0.81 -5.46
CA SER A 165 -10.86 -1.42 -5.14
C SER A 165 -11.94 -1.20 -6.21
N GLN A 166 -11.73 -0.28 -7.16
CA GLN A 166 -12.59 0.00 -8.31
C GLN A 166 -12.06 -0.63 -9.61
N GLY A 167 -10.99 -1.44 -9.54
CA GLY A 167 -10.40 -2.07 -10.71
C GLY A 167 -9.55 -1.13 -11.58
N GLN A 168 -9.22 0.07 -11.09
CA GLN A 168 -8.35 1.00 -11.82
C GLN A 168 -6.88 0.66 -11.58
N SER A 169 -6.03 0.91 -12.57
CA SER A 169 -4.60 0.66 -12.45
C SER A 169 -3.97 1.54 -11.37
N VAL A 170 -3.07 0.94 -10.58
CA VAL A 170 -2.29 1.67 -9.58
C VAL A 170 -0.85 1.83 -10.08
N PRO A 171 -0.50 2.96 -10.69
CA PRO A 171 0.87 3.20 -11.17
C PRO A 171 1.83 3.53 -10.03
N ASN A 172 3.12 3.30 -10.26
CA ASN A 172 4.20 3.57 -9.29
C ASN A 172 4.00 2.85 -7.94
N ALA A 173 3.31 1.72 -7.91
CA ALA A 173 3.32 0.82 -6.77
C ALA A 173 4.66 0.08 -6.73
N THR A 174 5.27 0.00 -5.56
CA THR A 174 6.50 -0.78 -5.37
C THR A 174 6.18 -2.26 -5.36
N VAL A 175 6.78 -2.99 -6.30
CA VAL A 175 6.67 -4.44 -6.46
C VAL A 175 8.01 -5.04 -6.07
N LYS A 176 8.03 -5.80 -4.98
CA LYS A 176 9.18 -6.61 -4.57
C LYS A 176 8.97 -8.05 -5.01
N ILE A 177 9.97 -8.62 -5.64
CA ILE A 177 10.00 -10.00 -6.12
C ILE A 177 11.22 -10.69 -5.52
N ASP A 178 10.97 -11.71 -4.72
CA ASP A 178 11.97 -12.52 -4.05
C ASP A 178 11.88 -13.97 -4.52
N ASN A 179 13.04 -14.58 -4.78
CA ASN A 179 13.14 -16.01 -5.06
C ASN A 179 14.50 -16.54 -4.62
N VAL A 180 14.48 -17.36 -3.58
CA VAL A 180 15.68 -17.98 -2.99
C VAL A 180 15.94 -19.41 -3.48
N ASN A 181 15.08 -19.92 -4.37
CA ASN A 181 15.13 -21.29 -4.90
C ASN A 181 15.85 -21.40 -6.25
N VAL A 182 16.39 -20.29 -6.75
CA VAL A 182 17.14 -20.20 -8.00
C VAL A 182 18.53 -19.64 -7.73
N THR A 183 19.50 -19.93 -8.59
CA THR A 183 20.89 -19.46 -8.42
C THR A 183 21.33 -18.67 -9.65
N PRO A 184 21.76 -17.40 -9.49
CA PRO A 184 21.75 -16.62 -8.24
C PRO A 184 20.32 -16.32 -7.77
N ASN A 185 20.15 -16.11 -6.46
CA ASN A 185 18.86 -15.73 -5.89
C ASN A 185 18.38 -14.41 -6.53
N ILE A 186 17.06 -14.23 -6.60
CA ILE A 186 16.41 -13.02 -7.07
C ILE A 186 15.97 -12.20 -5.86
N HIS A 187 16.31 -10.92 -5.88
CA HIS A 187 15.89 -9.91 -4.93
C HIS A 187 15.71 -8.60 -5.72
N LEU A 188 14.56 -8.47 -6.36
CA LEU A 188 14.25 -7.40 -7.29
C LEU A 188 13.18 -6.48 -6.70
N GLN A 189 13.40 -5.18 -6.82
CA GLN A 189 12.37 -4.18 -6.57
C GLN A 189 12.17 -3.34 -7.83
N THR A 190 10.92 -3.19 -8.24
CA THR A 190 10.53 -2.35 -9.38
C THR A 190 9.25 -1.59 -9.06
N LEU A 191 8.79 -0.76 -10.02
CA LEU A 191 7.54 -0.03 -9.94
C LEU A 191 6.57 -0.53 -11.00
N SER A 192 5.29 -0.56 -10.67
CA SER A 192 4.24 -0.71 -11.69
C SER A 192 4.21 0.49 -12.63
N ASP A 193 3.94 0.22 -13.91
CA ASP A 193 3.86 1.26 -14.94
C ASP A 193 2.54 2.06 -14.89
N ALA A 194 2.29 2.91 -15.89
CA ALA A 194 1.07 3.72 -15.99
C ALA A 194 -0.23 2.88 -16.03
N PHE A 195 -0.15 1.63 -16.47
CA PHE A 195 -1.25 0.67 -16.54
C PHE A 195 -1.30 -0.27 -15.33
N GLY A 196 -0.47 -0.02 -14.30
CA GLY A 196 -0.42 -0.86 -13.11
C GLY A 196 0.25 -2.21 -13.37
N LEU A 197 1.02 -2.35 -14.46
CA LEU A 197 1.63 -3.60 -14.85
C LEU A 197 3.10 -3.67 -14.44
N VAL A 198 3.55 -4.87 -14.10
CA VAL A 198 4.96 -5.26 -14.05
C VAL A 198 5.11 -6.53 -14.88
N VAL A 199 5.80 -6.40 -16.01
CA VAL A 199 6.11 -7.52 -16.91
C VAL A 199 7.59 -7.82 -16.79
N LEU A 200 7.92 -9.04 -16.36
CA LEU A 200 9.29 -9.51 -16.20
C LEU A 200 9.49 -10.77 -17.03
N PRO A 201 9.89 -10.61 -18.31
CA PRO A 201 10.26 -11.71 -19.17
C PRO A 201 11.51 -12.42 -18.64
N GLY A 202 11.66 -13.71 -18.94
CA GLY A 202 12.85 -14.48 -18.58
C GLY A 202 13.06 -14.63 -17.07
N ALA A 203 11.97 -14.70 -16.31
CA ALA A 203 11.99 -15.10 -14.91
C ALA A 203 12.34 -16.60 -14.82
N PRO A 204 13.43 -16.99 -14.13
CA PRO A 204 13.83 -18.39 -13.98
C PRO A 204 12.68 -19.32 -13.54
N ALA A 205 12.56 -20.47 -14.19
CA ALA A 205 11.48 -21.41 -13.91
C ALA A 205 11.66 -22.10 -12.55
N CYS A 206 10.59 -22.16 -11.75
CA CYS A 206 10.51 -22.92 -10.51
C CYS A 206 9.06 -23.04 -10.04
N LEU A 207 8.79 -24.01 -9.17
CA LEU A 207 7.47 -24.29 -8.61
C LEU A 207 7.31 -23.58 -7.26
N ALA A 208 6.25 -22.77 -7.11
CA ALA A 208 5.85 -22.09 -5.87
C ALA A 208 7.02 -21.42 -5.13
N CYS A 209 7.72 -20.53 -5.81
CA CYS A 209 9.03 -20.01 -5.40
C CYS A 209 9.15 -18.49 -5.43
N TYR A 210 8.25 -17.81 -6.15
CA TYR A 210 8.27 -16.34 -6.23
C TYR A 210 7.37 -15.76 -5.15
N GLU A 211 8.00 -15.07 -4.21
CA GLU A 211 7.34 -14.22 -3.21
C GLU A 211 7.19 -12.81 -3.77
N ILE A 212 5.96 -12.33 -3.85
CA ILE A 212 5.62 -11.02 -4.40
C ILE A 212 5.00 -10.20 -3.28
N SER A 213 5.46 -8.96 -3.11
CA SER A 213 4.79 -8.00 -2.22
C SER A 213 4.65 -6.63 -2.89
N ILE A 214 3.43 -6.09 -2.79
CA ILE A 214 3.04 -4.82 -3.39
C ILE A 214 2.77 -3.81 -2.28
N THR A 215 3.43 -2.66 -2.39
CA THR A 215 3.30 -1.57 -1.43
C THR A 215 3.25 -0.22 -2.14
N LYS A 216 2.51 0.74 -1.59
CA LYS A 216 2.55 2.14 -2.03
C LYS A 216 2.28 3.02 -0.81
N GLN A 217 2.91 4.19 -0.76
CA GLN A 217 2.72 5.09 0.38
C GLN A 217 1.24 5.46 0.53
N ASN A 218 0.73 5.39 1.76
CA ASN A 218 -0.69 5.60 2.12
C ASN A 218 -1.67 4.60 1.50
N PHE A 219 -1.20 3.47 0.96
CA PHE A 219 -2.04 2.39 0.45
C PHE A 219 -1.91 1.15 1.35
N SER A 220 -2.91 0.28 1.32
CA SER A 220 -2.82 -1.07 1.89
C SER A 220 -1.75 -1.88 1.15
N THR A 221 -1.49 -3.08 1.66
CA THR A 221 -0.50 -4.00 1.08
C THR A 221 -1.16 -5.30 0.65
N ASP A 222 -0.64 -5.87 -0.43
CA ASP A 222 -1.02 -7.19 -0.91
C ASP A 222 0.22 -8.00 -1.25
N LYS A 223 0.15 -9.32 -1.03
CA LYS A 223 1.32 -10.19 -1.17
C LYS A 223 0.93 -11.67 -1.25
N THR A 224 1.87 -12.47 -1.75
CA THR A 224 1.77 -13.92 -1.68
C THR A 224 2.18 -14.45 -0.30
N TYR A 225 1.72 -15.66 0.03
CA TYR A 225 2.00 -16.33 1.30
C TYR A 225 2.55 -17.74 1.08
N THR A 226 3.48 -18.12 1.96
CA THR A 226 4.01 -19.49 2.04
C THR A 226 3.04 -20.41 2.79
N THR A 227 3.14 -21.71 2.54
CA THR A 227 2.40 -22.73 3.30
C THR A 227 2.79 -22.80 4.78
N ALA A 228 3.95 -22.25 5.14
CA ALA A 228 4.38 -22.11 6.53
C ALA A 228 3.67 -20.95 7.26
N GLN A 229 3.24 -19.91 6.55
CA GLN A 229 2.47 -18.80 7.10
C GLN A 229 0.97 -19.14 7.21
N VAL A 230 0.44 -19.81 6.19
CA VAL A 230 -0.98 -20.23 6.11
C VAL A 230 -1.01 -21.58 5.41
N ALA A 231 -1.65 -22.59 6.00
CA ALA A 231 -1.58 -23.95 5.47
C ALA A 231 -2.09 -24.05 4.01
N ASN A 232 -3.20 -23.38 3.72
CA ASN A 232 -3.80 -23.30 2.39
C ASN A 232 -4.00 -21.83 1.99
N PRO A 233 -2.96 -21.15 1.45
CA PRO A 233 -3.06 -19.74 1.05
C PRO A 233 -4.03 -19.52 -0.12
N LEU A 234 -4.84 -18.47 -0.06
CA LEU A 234 -5.61 -18.00 -1.24
C LEU A 234 -4.71 -17.31 -2.27
N HIS A 235 -3.60 -16.75 -1.83
CA HIS A 235 -2.60 -16.10 -2.68
C HIS A 235 -1.23 -16.76 -2.46
N PRO A 236 -1.00 -17.96 -3.02
CA PRO A 236 0.23 -18.72 -2.79
C PRO A 236 1.42 -18.13 -3.56
N LEU A 237 2.64 -18.57 -3.23
CA LEU A 237 3.83 -18.24 -4.04
C LEU A 237 3.64 -18.65 -5.51
N LEU A 238 4.14 -17.81 -6.43
CA LEU A 238 3.96 -18.06 -7.86
C LEU A 238 4.94 -19.11 -8.38
N SER A 239 4.48 -19.85 -9.38
CA SER A 239 5.28 -20.81 -10.15
C SER A 239 5.53 -20.23 -11.53
N VAL A 240 6.76 -20.34 -12.03
CA VAL A 240 7.11 -19.95 -13.39
C VAL A 240 7.58 -21.16 -14.16
N PHE A 241 7.09 -21.32 -15.39
CA PHE A 241 7.50 -22.37 -16.31
C PHE A 241 8.12 -21.74 -17.55
N ALA A 242 9.16 -22.38 -18.12
CA ALA A 242 9.86 -21.83 -19.27
C ALA A 242 8.94 -21.67 -20.49
N GLY A 243 8.97 -20.50 -21.13
CA GLY A 243 8.12 -20.18 -22.28
C GLY A 243 6.63 -20.06 -21.97
N GLN A 244 6.26 -19.89 -20.69
CA GLN A 244 4.88 -19.65 -20.28
C GLN A 244 4.76 -18.31 -19.54
N ILE A 245 3.56 -17.75 -19.59
CA ILE A 245 3.20 -16.55 -18.83
C ILE A 245 2.52 -17.00 -17.54
N THR A 246 3.09 -16.59 -16.42
CA THR A 246 2.48 -16.67 -15.10
C THR A 246 1.89 -15.31 -14.78
N GLN A 247 0.56 -15.24 -14.79
CA GLN A 247 -0.18 -14.02 -14.49
C GLN A 247 -0.73 -14.06 -13.07
N ASP A 248 -0.62 -12.93 -12.36
CA ASP A 248 -1.23 -12.73 -11.06
C ASP A 248 -1.61 -11.26 -10.84
N SER A 249 -2.55 -11.01 -9.96
CA SER A 249 -3.12 -9.68 -9.74
C SER A 249 -3.19 -9.36 -8.26
N PHE A 250 -2.88 -8.11 -7.91
CA PHE A 250 -2.76 -7.62 -6.54
C PHE A 250 -3.60 -6.37 -6.36
N ALA A 251 -4.43 -6.37 -5.31
CA ALA A 251 -5.31 -5.25 -5.02
C ALA A 251 -4.73 -4.39 -3.88
N ILE A 252 -4.46 -3.11 -4.15
CA ILE A 252 -4.08 -2.14 -3.12
C ILE A 252 -4.82 -0.81 -3.34
N ASP A 253 -5.14 -0.11 -2.25
CA ASP A 253 -5.89 1.14 -2.30
C ASP A 253 -5.56 1.98 -1.06
N SER A 254 -5.96 3.24 -1.06
CA SER A 254 -5.71 4.19 0.02
C SER A 254 -6.20 3.64 1.35
N VAL A 255 -5.32 3.66 2.37
CA VAL A 255 -5.70 3.25 3.73
C VAL A 255 -6.69 4.22 4.36
N SER A 256 -7.49 3.68 5.26
CA SER A 256 -8.58 4.35 5.96
C SER A 256 -8.35 4.40 7.46
N GLY A 257 -9.16 5.18 8.16
CA GLY A 257 -9.17 5.28 9.62
C GLY A 257 -10.55 4.98 10.18
N LEU A 258 -10.60 4.32 11.33
CA LEU A 258 -11.82 4.10 12.10
C LEU A 258 -11.66 4.73 13.49
N SER A 259 -12.61 5.58 13.86
CA SER A 259 -12.73 6.14 15.20
C SER A 259 -13.96 5.56 15.88
N ILE A 260 -13.79 5.00 17.08
CA ILE A 260 -14.89 4.39 17.85
C ILE A 260 -15.04 5.13 19.17
N THR A 261 -16.25 5.60 19.45
CA THR A 261 -16.65 6.16 20.75
C THR A 261 -17.60 5.20 21.46
N SER A 262 -17.36 4.90 22.74
CA SER A 262 -18.19 3.98 23.52
C SER A 262 -19.06 4.68 24.56
N TYR A 263 -20.35 4.35 24.53
CA TYR A 263 -21.37 4.84 25.43
C TYR A 263 -22.01 3.70 26.22
N GLY A 264 -22.64 4.04 27.35
CA GLY A 264 -23.52 3.17 28.11
C GLY A 264 -24.94 3.14 27.56
N GLY A 265 -25.76 2.26 28.12
CA GLY A 265 -27.13 2.06 27.67
C GLY A 265 -28.01 3.31 27.71
N GLN A 266 -29.02 3.35 26.84
CA GLN A 266 -30.01 4.42 26.71
C GLN A 266 -30.65 4.81 28.06
N GLU A 267 -30.95 3.84 28.91
CA GLU A 267 -31.59 4.04 30.23
C GLU A 267 -30.75 4.91 31.19
N LEU A 268 -29.45 5.00 30.95
CA LEU A 268 -28.50 5.82 31.72
C LEU A 268 -28.19 7.16 31.05
N GLY A 269 -28.81 7.47 29.90
CA GLY A 269 -28.56 8.69 29.14
C GLY A 269 -27.27 8.68 28.33
N TYR A 270 -26.82 7.52 27.84
CA TYR A 270 -25.59 7.34 27.06
C TYR A 270 -24.33 7.95 27.72
N PRO A 271 -23.99 7.58 28.97
CA PRO A 271 -22.73 8.05 29.57
C PRO A 271 -21.54 7.50 28.78
N LEU A 272 -20.45 8.24 28.67
CA LEU A 272 -19.21 7.70 28.10
C LEU A 272 -18.69 6.56 28.99
N ILE A 273 -18.35 5.42 28.38
CA ILE A 273 -17.78 4.27 29.07
C ILE A 273 -16.35 4.05 28.58
N ALA A 274 -15.43 3.92 29.53
CA ALA A 274 -14.01 3.67 29.28
C ALA A 274 -13.70 2.16 29.12
N ASN A 275 -12.59 1.87 28.46
CA ASN A 275 -11.95 0.55 28.38
C ASN A 275 -12.86 -0.57 27.86
N VAL A 276 -13.76 -0.26 26.92
CA VAL A 276 -14.59 -1.28 26.27
C VAL A 276 -13.70 -2.05 25.30
N ARG A 277 -13.39 -3.31 25.65
CA ARG A 277 -12.55 -4.22 24.86
C ARG A 277 -13.34 -4.86 23.72
N PHE A 278 -12.72 -5.01 22.56
CA PHE A 278 -13.25 -5.74 21.41
C PHE A 278 -12.08 -6.18 20.49
N THR A 279 -12.35 -7.17 19.65
CA THR A 279 -11.50 -7.52 18.51
C THR A 279 -12.11 -6.96 17.24
N LEU A 280 -11.36 -6.13 16.51
CA LEU A 280 -11.74 -5.67 15.18
C LEU A 280 -11.22 -6.67 14.16
N GLN A 281 -12.13 -7.30 13.41
CA GLN A 281 -11.81 -8.35 12.45
C GLN A 281 -12.29 -7.97 11.06
N GLY A 282 -11.42 -8.03 10.06
CA GLY A 282 -11.78 -7.83 8.65
C GLY A 282 -12.40 -9.09 8.04
N SER A 283 -13.26 -8.94 7.05
CA SER A 283 -13.89 -10.06 6.35
C SER A 283 -12.95 -10.79 5.41
N LYS A 284 -11.89 -10.13 4.92
CA LYS A 284 -10.86 -10.74 4.07
C LYS A 284 -10.04 -11.79 4.83
N ILE A 285 -9.77 -12.92 4.16
CA ILE A 285 -8.92 -14.00 4.66
C ILE A 285 -7.69 -14.17 3.76
N ILE A 286 -6.60 -14.67 4.32
CA ILE A 286 -5.36 -14.99 3.57
C ILE A 286 -5.30 -16.48 3.17
N GLY A 287 -6.24 -17.29 3.65
CA GLY A 287 -6.31 -18.72 3.44
C GLY A 287 -6.98 -19.44 4.60
N ASN A 288 -6.83 -20.76 4.62
CA ASN A 288 -7.33 -21.63 5.69
C ASN A 288 -6.16 -22.29 6.42
N ASP A 289 -6.36 -22.58 7.71
CA ASP A 289 -5.41 -23.33 8.52
C ASP A 289 -5.50 -24.86 8.23
N THR A 290 -4.79 -25.67 9.02
CA THR A 290 -4.78 -27.14 8.85
C THR A 290 -6.10 -27.83 9.20
N ASN A 291 -6.98 -27.14 9.94
CA ASN A 291 -8.30 -27.61 10.32
C ASN A 291 -9.41 -27.09 9.39
N ASP A 292 -9.03 -26.44 8.28
CA ASP A 292 -9.92 -25.78 7.33
C ASP A 292 -10.61 -24.51 7.89
N GLU A 293 -10.09 -23.94 8.98
CA GLU A 293 -10.63 -22.71 9.56
C GLU A 293 -10.03 -21.46 8.88
N PRO A 294 -10.83 -20.41 8.64
CA PRO A 294 -10.38 -19.20 7.95
C PRO A 294 -9.33 -18.42 8.77
N VAL A 295 -8.22 -18.07 8.12
CA VAL A 295 -7.20 -17.18 8.68
C VAL A 295 -7.46 -15.77 8.17
N HIS A 296 -8.00 -14.91 9.03
CA HIS A 296 -8.31 -13.52 8.68
C HIS A 296 -7.05 -12.68 8.40
N LYS A 297 -7.11 -11.86 7.34
CA LYS A 297 -6.02 -10.94 6.96
C LYS A 297 -5.79 -9.87 8.04
N TYR A 298 -6.87 -9.38 8.64
CA TYR A 298 -6.84 -8.37 9.69
C TYR A 298 -7.59 -8.86 10.93
N SER A 299 -6.90 -8.90 12.06
CA SER A 299 -7.49 -9.09 13.39
C SER A 299 -6.68 -8.29 14.41
N TYR A 300 -7.34 -7.36 15.11
CA TYR A 300 -6.70 -6.47 16.05
C TYR A 300 -7.56 -6.28 17.30
N THR A 301 -7.06 -6.74 18.44
CA THR A 301 -7.75 -6.57 19.73
C THR A 301 -7.29 -5.28 20.42
N THR A 302 -8.26 -4.45 20.78
CA THR A 302 -8.01 -3.17 21.47
C THR A 302 -9.13 -2.84 22.45
N ASN A 303 -9.09 -1.65 23.04
CA ASN A 303 -10.17 -1.10 23.84
C ASN A 303 -10.31 0.41 23.61
N THR A 304 -11.44 0.97 24.03
CA THR A 304 -11.74 2.40 23.87
C THR A 304 -11.00 3.33 24.85
N GLY A 305 -10.06 2.87 25.68
CA GLY A 305 -9.31 3.74 26.60
C GLY A 305 -10.22 4.61 27.46
N GLY A 306 -10.19 5.95 27.30
CA GLY A 306 -11.09 6.90 27.98
C GLY A 306 -12.52 6.99 27.42
N GLY A 307 -12.93 6.05 26.58
CA GLY A 307 -14.21 6.04 25.86
C GLY A 307 -14.10 6.37 24.36
N TYR A 308 -12.88 6.48 23.84
CA TYR A 308 -12.57 6.73 22.44
C TYR A 308 -11.30 5.98 22.00
N VAL A 309 -11.31 5.40 20.80
CA VAL A 309 -10.11 4.85 20.15
C VAL A 309 -10.08 5.22 18.67
N SER A 310 -8.88 5.52 18.16
CA SER A 310 -8.63 5.73 16.73
C SER A 310 -7.74 4.60 16.21
N ILE A 311 -8.14 4.00 15.09
CA ILE A 311 -7.49 2.86 14.44
C ILE A 311 -7.16 3.29 13.01
N PRO A 312 -5.94 3.75 12.74
CA PRO A 312 -5.50 4.14 11.40
C PRO A 312 -5.04 2.92 10.59
N GLY A 313 -4.85 3.11 9.28
CA GLY A 313 -4.16 2.13 8.43
C GLY A 313 -5.03 0.94 8.04
N LEU A 314 -6.36 1.08 8.06
CA LEU A 314 -7.28 0.03 7.69
C LEU A 314 -7.40 -0.08 6.16
N GLU A 315 -7.37 -1.31 5.66
CA GLU A 315 -7.72 -1.60 4.26
C GLU A 315 -9.23 -1.41 4.05
N TRP A 316 -9.67 -1.16 2.81
CA TRP A 316 -11.10 -1.25 2.49
C TRP A 316 -11.57 -2.68 2.73
N ASP A 317 -12.56 -2.84 3.59
CA ASP A 317 -13.12 -4.13 3.97
C ASP A 317 -14.43 -3.92 4.73
N ILE A 318 -15.12 -5.01 5.01
CA ILE A 318 -16.15 -5.08 6.03
C ILE A 318 -15.49 -5.54 7.32
N TYR A 319 -15.61 -4.74 8.37
CA TYR A 319 -15.06 -5.02 9.69
C TYR A 319 -16.16 -5.36 10.69
N THR A 320 -15.92 -6.39 11.49
CA THR A 320 -16.78 -6.80 12.61
C THR A 320 -16.09 -6.47 13.92
N LEU A 321 -16.82 -5.87 14.84
CA LEU A 321 -16.42 -5.77 16.23
C LEU A 321 -16.91 -7.01 16.97
N ASP A 322 -15.98 -7.83 17.42
CA ASP A 322 -16.22 -9.02 18.24
C ASP A 322 -16.01 -8.70 19.74
N PHE A 323 -17.00 -9.03 20.55
CA PHE A 323 -17.03 -8.82 22.00
C PHE A 323 -16.88 -10.13 22.79
N SER A 324 -16.49 -11.22 22.14
CA SER A 324 -16.33 -12.54 22.75
C SER A 324 -15.34 -12.53 23.93
N ASP A 325 -14.25 -11.77 23.82
CA ASP A 325 -13.26 -11.53 24.89
C ASP A 325 -13.49 -10.20 25.66
N SER A 326 -14.69 -9.63 25.57
CA SER A 326 -15.04 -8.40 26.30
C SER A 326 -15.73 -8.69 27.64
N TYR A 327 -15.64 -7.73 28.56
CA TYR A 327 -16.50 -7.65 29.76
C TYR A 327 -17.87 -7.00 29.47
N HIS A 328 -18.11 -6.62 28.22
CA HIS A 328 -19.36 -5.99 27.78
C HIS A 328 -20.03 -6.80 26.67
N ASN A 329 -21.36 -6.69 26.55
CA ASN A 329 -22.07 -7.00 25.31
C ASN A 329 -22.16 -5.74 24.45
N LEU A 330 -22.15 -5.92 23.13
CA LEU A 330 -22.60 -4.89 22.19
C LEU A 330 -24.12 -4.77 22.32
N ALA A 331 -24.59 -3.62 22.79
CA ALA A 331 -26.01 -3.28 22.94
C ALA A 331 -26.51 -2.32 21.85
N GLY A 332 -25.63 -1.90 20.93
CA GLY A 332 -25.98 -1.11 19.76
C GLY A 332 -24.77 -0.45 19.15
N SER A 333 -24.91 0.02 17.92
CA SER A 333 -23.85 0.60 17.12
C SER A 333 -24.42 1.47 16.01
N ASN A 334 -23.76 2.60 15.75
CA ASN A 334 -24.09 3.47 14.63
C ASN A 334 -22.81 3.99 13.97
N PRO A 335 -22.49 3.61 12.72
CA PRO A 335 -23.21 2.66 11.86
C PRO A 335 -23.33 1.25 12.46
N LEU A 336 -24.16 0.40 11.86
CA LEU A 336 -24.34 -0.98 12.33
C LEU A 336 -23.02 -1.78 12.28
N ASN A 337 -22.88 -2.72 13.21
CA ASN A 337 -21.89 -3.79 13.16
C ASN A 337 -22.48 -5.00 12.39
N PRO A 338 -21.81 -5.54 11.35
CA PRO A 338 -20.50 -5.15 10.82
C PRO A 338 -20.54 -3.87 9.98
N ILE A 339 -19.39 -3.18 9.90
CA ILE A 339 -19.23 -1.87 9.26
C ILE A 339 -18.37 -1.97 8.01
N ALA A 340 -18.83 -1.39 6.90
CA ALA A 340 -18.05 -1.29 5.67
C ALA A 340 -17.18 -0.03 5.71
N ILE A 341 -15.89 -0.18 5.42
CA ILE A 341 -14.93 0.92 5.30
C ILE A 341 -14.51 1.03 3.84
N ALA A 342 -14.82 2.17 3.23
CA ALA A 342 -14.35 2.53 1.89
C ALA A 342 -12.85 2.91 1.91
N PRO A 343 -12.12 2.81 0.80
CA PRO A 343 -10.72 3.25 0.72
C PRO A 343 -10.58 4.77 0.99
N GLY A 344 -9.46 5.17 1.57
CA GLY A 344 -9.12 6.57 1.85
C GLY A 344 -10.12 7.32 2.75
N SER A 345 -10.95 6.60 3.50
CA SER A 345 -12.02 7.19 4.30
C SER A 345 -11.67 7.26 5.78
N ASN A 346 -12.24 8.24 6.49
CA ASN A 346 -12.17 8.31 7.94
C ASN A 346 -13.59 8.16 8.49
N LEU A 347 -13.87 7.00 9.08
CA LEU A 347 -15.19 6.65 9.57
C LEU A 347 -15.26 6.83 11.09
N SER A 348 -16.36 7.41 11.56
CA SER A 348 -16.67 7.48 12.99
C SER A 348 -17.83 6.55 13.29
N MET A 349 -17.68 5.74 14.32
CA MET A 349 -18.67 4.79 14.82
C MET A 349 -18.91 5.06 16.29
N SER A 350 -20.17 5.06 16.70
CA SER A 350 -20.53 5.00 18.11
C SER A 350 -20.97 3.58 18.44
N ILE A 351 -20.60 3.10 19.61
CA ILE A 351 -21.09 1.83 20.16
C ILE A 351 -21.75 2.06 21.51
N VAL A 352 -22.78 1.26 21.79
CA VAL A 352 -23.38 1.15 23.11
C VAL A 352 -22.92 -0.17 23.70
N ALA A 353 -22.25 -0.10 24.84
CA ALA A 353 -21.72 -1.24 25.56
C ALA A 353 -22.39 -1.34 26.94
N VAL A 354 -22.80 -2.56 27.30
CA VAL A 354 -23.43 -2.85 28.60
C VAL A 354 -22.72 -4.02 29.27
N PRO A 355 -22.76 -4.16 30.61
CA PRO A 355 -22.13 -5.29 31.30
C PRO A 355 -22.52 -6.62 30.67
N LYS A 356 -21.54 -7.52 30.49
CA LYS A 356 -21.73 -8.78 29.79
C LYS A 356 -22.75 -9.67 30.50
N THR A 357 -23.71 -10.14 29.72
CA THR A 357 -24.63 -11.21 30.08
C THR A 357 -24.43 -12.39 29.12
N ASN A 358 -24.73 -13.60 29.58
CA ASN A 358 -24.51 -14.81 28.79
C ASN A 358 -25.59 -15.04 27.72
N THR A 359 -26.74 -14.40 27.87
CA THR A 359 -27.87 -14.54 26.97
C THR A 359 -28.52 -13.17 26.77
N SER A 360 -28.53 -12.73 25.52
CA SER A 360 -29.01 -11.39 25.15
C SER A 360 -29.51 -11.37 23.71
N LEU A 361 -30.37 -10.41 23.40
CA LEU A 361 -30.85 -10.13 22.05
C LEU A 361 -30.63 -8.65 21.71
N LEU A 362 -29.89 -8.39 20.65
CA LEU A 362 -29.81 -7.08 20.01
C LEU A 362 -30.64 -7.11 18.73
N VAL A 363 -31.66 -6.26 18.63
CA VAL A 363 -32.51 -6.18 17.43
C VAL A 363 -32.23 -4.87 16.71
N ALA A 364 -31.97 -4.94 15.41
CA ALA A 364 -32.00 -3.79 14.50
C ALA A 364 -33.28 -3.82 13.66
N VAL A 365 -33.96 -2.69 13.53
CA VAL A 365 -35.19 -2.60 12.73
C VAL A 365 -34.94 -1.75 11.50
N LYS A 366 -35.25 -2.29 10.32
CA LYS A 366 -35.10 -1.62 9.02
C LYS A 366 -36.41 -1.64 8.24
N ASN A 367 -36.58 -0.71 7.29
CA ASN A 367 -37.62 -0.84 6.27
C ASN A 367 -37.11 -1.68 5.07
N SER A 368 -38.00 -1.93 4.11
CA SER A 368 -37.67 -2.66 2.87
C SER A 368 -36.59 -2.00 2.01
N SER A 369 -36.31 -0.71 2.22
CA SER A 369 -35.22 0.03 1.55
C SER A 369 -33.89 -0.08 2.29
N GLY A 370 -33.85 -0.76 3.45
CA GLY A 370 -32.65 -0.93 4.27
C GLY A 370 -32.39 0.20 5.29
N GLU A 371 -33.28 1.18 5.40
CA GLU A 371 -33.13 2.31 6.31
C GLU A 371 -33.57 1.92 7.73
N LEU A 372 -32.77 2.31 8.72
CA LEU A 372 -33.05 2.08 10.14
C LEU A 372 -34.30 2.84 10.61
N GLN A 373 -35.13 2.19 11.41
CA GLN A 373 -36.39 2.73 11.91
C GLN A 373 -36.29 3.06 13.41
N ALA A 374 -36.44 4.34 13.75
CA ALA A 374 -36.54 4.80 15.13
C ALA A 374 -37.95 4.59 15.71
N SER A 375 -38.05 4.51 17.03
CA SER A 375 -39.30 4.44 17.79
C SER A 375 -40.20 3.24 17.46
N ALA A 376 -39.68 2.19 16.82
CA ALA A 376 -40.39 0.94 16.64
C ALA A 376 -40.49 0.24 18.01
N SER A 377 -41.70 -0.16 18.38
CA SER A 377 -41.97 -0.96 19.58
C SER A 377 -41.48 -2.38 19.33
N ALA A 378 -40.64 -2.90 20.21
CA ALA A 378 -40.20 -4.29 20.25
C ALA A 378 -40.71 -4.95 21.52
N ASN A 379 -41.71 -5.81 21.37
CA ASN A 379 -42.27 -6.61 22.45
C ASN A 379 -41.72 -8.04 22.37
N LEU A 380 -41.01 -8.47 23.42
CA LEU A 380 -40.36 -9.77 23.52
C LEU A 380 -41.03 -10.58 24.63
N VAL A 381 -41.70 -11.67 24.25
CA VAL A 381 -42.52 -12.49 25.14
C VAL A 381 -41.95 -13.91 25.25
N SER A 382 -41.86 -14.44 26.47
CA SER A 382 -41.70 -15.88 26.73
C SER A 382 -42.75 -16.29 27.75
N THR A 383 -43.43 -17.41 27.52
CA THR A 383 -44.40 -17.95 28.47
C THR A 383 -43.71 -18.99 29.37
N PRO A 384 -43.77 -18.86 30.72
CA PRO A 384 -44.48 -17.88 31.56
C PRO A 384 -43.62 -16.68 32.02
N SER A 385 -42.41 -16.49 31.50
CA SER A 385 -41.31 -15.81 32.19
C SER A 385 -41.01 -14.35 31.79
N ALA A 386 -41.38 -13.88 30.60
CA ALA A 386 -41.03 -12.52 30.16
C ALA A 386 -42.11 -11.89 29.28
N ASP A 387 -42.39 -10.61 29.51
CA ASP A 387 -43.13 -9.72 28.61
C ASP A 387 -42.45 -8.35 28.69
N LEU A 388 -41.48 -8.12 27.80
CA LEU A 388 -40.61 -6.96 27.81
C LEU A 388 -40.88 -6.11 26.58
N THR A 389 -41.26 -4.85 26.77
CA THR A 389 -41.42 -3.90 25.67
C THR A 389 -40.37 -2.81 25.78
N LYS A 390 -39.64 -2.61 24.69
CA LYS A 390 -38.66 -1.52 24.50
C LYS A 390 -38.85 -0.89 23.13
N TYR A 391 -38.18 0.24 22.89
CA TYR A 391 -38.31 0.99 21.64
C TYR A 391 -36.95 1.13 20.98
N THR A 392 -36.91 1.13 19.65
CA THR A 392 -35.68 1.42 18.93
C THR A 392 -35.26 2.87 19.11
N SER A 393 -33.96 3.09 19.30
CA SER A 393 -33.42 4.42 19.60
C SER A 393 -33.60 5.42 18.46
N ALA A 394 -33.75 6.69 18.85
CA ALA A 394 -33.99 7.80 17.94
C ALA A 394 -32.79 8.08 17.01
N SER A 395 -33.05 8.73 15.87
CA SER A 395 -32.00 9.19 14.95
C SER A 395 -30.97 10.06 15.68
N GLY A 396 -29.69 9.85 15.36
CA GLY A 396 -28.55 10.49 16.02
C GLY A 396 -28.06 9.80 17.29
N SER A 397 -28.76 8.78 17.80
CA SER A 397 -28.28 7.97 18.94
C SER A 397 -27.16 7.01 18.53
N ALA A 398 -26.36 6.58 19.51
CA ALA A 398 -25.25 5.64 19.33
C ALA A 398 -25.70 4.22 18.89
N ASP A 399 -26.98 3.91 19.09
CA ASP A 399 -27.68 2.66 18.78
C ASP A 399 -28.95 2.92 17.93
N PHE A 400 -28.91 3.97 17.09
CA PHE A 400 -30.03 4.37 16.23
C PHE A 400 -30.70 3.17 15.55
N GLY A 401 -32.03 3.08 15.69
CA GLY A 401 -32.83 2.02 15.07
C GLY A 401 -32.61 0.63 15.67
N GLN A 402 -31.94 0.53 16.82
CA GLN A 402 -31.70 -0.73 17.54
C GLN A 402 -32.28 -0.70 18.94
N VAL A 403 -32.45 -1.91 19.50
CA VAL A 403 -32.95 -2.13 20.86
C VAL A 403 -32.31 -3.39 21.45
N PHE A 404 -31.90 -3.32 22.72
CA PHE A 404 -31.18 -4.39 23.40
C PHE A 404 -31.94 -4.98 24.60
N PHE A 405 -31.96 -6.31 24.68
CA PHE A 405 -32.48 -7.11 25.77
C PHE A 405 -31.33 -7.97 26.35
N GLY A 406 -30.88 -7.67 27.57
CA GLY A 406 -29.82 -8.41 28.25
C GLY A 406 -30.35 -9.27 29.39
N GLY A 407 -29.55 -10.25 29.82
CA GLY A 407 -29.87 -11.08 30.99
C GLY A 407 -31.09 -11.99 30.80
N LEU A 408 -31.34 -12.42 29.57
CA LEU A 408 -32.44 -13.33 29.25
C LEU A 408 -32.17 -14.74 29.79
N LEU A 409 -33.22 -15.52 29.99
CA LEU A 409 -33.08 -16.95 30.25
C LEU A 409 -33.01 -17.70 28.91
N PRO A 410 -32.22 -18.79 28.80
CA PRO A 410 -32.23 -19.60 27.60
C PRO A 410 -33.63 -20.17 27.31
N GLY A 411 -34.16 -19.96 26.09
CA GLY A 411 -35.50 -20.43 25.74
C GLY A 411 -36.07 -19.86 24.44
N PHE A 412 -37.34 -20.20 24.19
CA PHE A 412 -38.11 -19.66 23.06
C PHE A 412 -38.79 -18.34 23.43
N TYR A 413 -38.67 -17.37 22.52
CA TYR A 413 -39.26 -16.04 22.65
C TYR A 413 -40.02 -15.69 21.38
N ASP A 414 -41.18 -15.06 21.52
CA ASP A 414 -41.89 -14.40 20.43
C ASP A 414 -41.57 -12.91 20.46
N LEU A 415 -40.98 -12.41 19.37
CA LEU A 415 -40.69 -11.01 19.13
C LEU A 415 -41.78 -10.42 18.25
N LYS A 416 -42.37 -9.31 18.67
CA LYS A 416 -43.32 -8.51 17.88
C LYS A 416 -42.77 -7.09 17.71
N ILE A 417 -42.62 -6.66 16.46
CA ILE A 417 -42.18 -5.31 16.10
C ILE A 417 -43.35 -4.53 15.50
N ASN A 418 -43.65 -3.37 16.06
CA ASN A 418 -44.75 -2.51 15.61
C ASN A 418 -44.29 -1.04 15.50
N ILE A 419 -44.64 -0.40 14.38
CA ILE A 419 -44.45 1.02 14.14
C ILE A 419 -45.54 1.52 13.19
N SER A 420 -46.00 2.76 13.39
CA SER A 420 -47.05 3.36 12.56
C SER A 420 -46.65 3.38 11.07
N GLY A 421 -47.58 2.98 10.20
CA GLY A 421 -47.38 2.95 8.74
C GLY A 421 -46.77 1.64 8.20
N TYR A 422 -46.44 0.68 9.07
CA TYR A 422 -45.89 -0.62 8.70
C TYR A 422 -46.73 -1.77 9.25
N GLN A 423 -46.72 -2.89 8.54
CA GLN A 423 -47.31 -4.14 9.02
C GLN A 423 -46.54 -4.64 10.25
N GLU A 424 -47.24 -5.20 11.24
CA GLU A 424 -46.60 -5.81 12.41
C GLU A 424 -45.73 -6.99 11.96
N ALA A 425 -44.45 -6.97 12.32
CA ALA A 425 -43.54 -8.08 12.08
C ALA A 425 -43.46 -8.97 13.33
N THR A 426 -43.51 -10.28 13.13
CA THR A 426 -43.40 -11.26 14.23
C THR A 426 -42.33 -12.29 13.92
N ALA A 427 -41.62 -12.75 14.95
CA ALA A 427 -40.60 -13.78 14.83
C ALA A 427 -40.54 -14.63 16.09
N SER A 428 -40.43 -15.95 15.95
CA SER A 428 -40.15 -16.86 17.06
C SER A 428 -38.66 -17.20 17.08
N LEU A 429 -37.99 -16.90 18.19
CA LEU A 429 -36.54 -16.97 18.34
C LEU A 429 -36.19 -17.97 19.45
N ASN A 430 -35.33 -18.93 19.15
CA ASN A 430 -34.61 -19.67 20.20
C ASN A 430 -33.37 -18.85 20.59
N ILE A 431 -33.27 -18.45 21.85
CA ILE A 431 -32.19 -17.62 22.38
C ILE A 431 -31.50 -18.42 23.48
N SER A 432 -30.26 -18.87 23.23
CA SER A 432 -29.46 -19.64 24.18
C SER A 432 -28.07 -19.02 24.43
N GLY A 433 -27.82 -17.84 23.87
CA GLY A 433 -26.54 -17.13 23.92
C GLY A 433 -26.71 -15.65 23.54
N ILE A 434 -25.61 -14.99 23.19
CA ILE A 434 -25.64 -13.62 22.63
C ILE A 434 -26.11 -13.72 21.17
N ARG A 435 -27.26 -13.11 20.86
CA ARG A 435 -27.86 -13.11 19.53
C ARG A 435 -28.07 -11.69 19.02
N GLN A 436 -27.84 -11.49 17.72
CA GLN A 436 -28.22 -10.29 17.00
C GLN A 436 -29.24 -10.64 15.93
N GLU A 437 -30.26 -9.80 15.73
CA GLU A 437 -31.34 -10.04 14.78
C GLU A 437 -31.64 -8.74 14.01
N THR A 438 -31.91 -8.86 12.71
CA THR A 438 -32.39 -7.72 11.90
C THR A 438 -33.80 -8.01 11.42
N VAL A 439 -34.74 -7.13 11.75
CA VAL A 439 -36.14 -7.23 11.32
C VAL A 439 -36.41 -6.20 10.24
N THR A 440 -36.89 -6.65 9.08
CA THR A 440 -37.32 -5.78 7.98
C THR A 440 -38.84 -5.61 8.00
N LEU A 441 -39.29 -4.36 8.04
CA LEU A 441 -40.70 -3.99 8.04
C LEU A 441 -41.19 -3.67 6.64
N ASN A 442 -42.42 -4.11 6.36
CA ASN A 442 -43.13 -3.82 5.12
C ASN A 442 -44.18 -2.73 5.35
N PRO A 443 -44.29 -1.71 4.47
CA PRO A 443 -45.30 -0.68 4.60
C PRO A 443 -46.71 -1.27 4.49
N ILE A 444 -47.68 -0.66 5.18
CA ILE A 444 -49.10 -0.98 4.98
C ILE A 444 -49.49 -0.42 3.60
N GLN A 445 -50.13 -1.26 2.77
CA GLN A 445 -50.63 -0.86 1.45
C GLN A 445 -51.85 0.05 1.53
#